data_AF-A0AAV0UJE5-F1
#
_entry.id   AF-A0AAV0UJE5-F1
#
_cell.length_a   1.000
_cell.length_b   1.000
_cell.length_c   1.000
_cell.angle_alpha   90.00
_cell.angle_beta   90.00
_cell.angle_gamma   90.00
#
_symmetry.space_group_name_H-M   'P 1'
#
loop_
_entity.id
_entity.type
_entity.pdbx_description
1 polymer ?
#
loop_
_entity_poly.entity_id
_entity_poly.type
_entity_poly.pdbx_seq_one_letter_code
_entity_poly.pdbx_strand_id
1 'polypeptide(L)'
;MKFSPLTLLAAATLASSVAVGVTSAADSPSVSNSNEELATTPSTTTPTTSTSPSTSSSSLTSSSPSTPSSPSTRPTTSTLPVTSSGSLQEANNNNNNNNNENGNNNENDNGNNDTDNDNDSRVPTPSPAGGLGNSTRTAPAGGDVFANLKTNTYPSDTYHMPPVRAIHARVQSDAPQLVDGVFVSSFGNGDLEAGYLSAMDTVNTASVEGALMYVQAEGINVNVRAKEERCERKSGMAHIVFYEILLVQTNETLAQFQKSWGETPEYGPMLPMDSGRCTPLSGDDDFPAGCLQFNGDDGQPNVGPFIGGGIKDDDVRAPYPDNYWFSFPGTCPLKGWADKTDECRESTRKGLCDMGEGPDGVECTFTYSVLGWVTIDDVVGITAIENPDTGSTYANFTEWCLADTNNTEFSANAESGEFETGLPFWEDPLNTTANSARAEAVVAKYEETLASGSTQIDSTLLAAFRALPTPEELAALNPPCYMTVEACGSGNGCKRVGYSQICTACEADEGCETGGNDFVYPKLAKAKTELSEEETTTKVADGNSTSGGVSDSNTDSTGANAAAPMAFTAASVVLGLVAVVLAL
;
A
#
# COMPACT_ATOMS: atom_id res chain seq x y z
N MET A 1 32.24 66.73 14.51
CA MET A 1 31.38 65.52 14.44
C MET A 1 30.77 65.28 15.83
N LYS A 2 29.60 64.64 15.95
CA LYS A 2 28.76 64.67 17.17
C LYS A 2 28.70 63.33 17.94
N PHE A 3 28.91 63.43 19.25
CA PHE A 3 28.23 62.75 20.36
C PHE A 3 27.91 61.23 20.33
N SER A 4 28.60 60.55 21.26
CA SER A 4 28.19 59.41 22.12
C SER A 4 27.00 59.77 23.06
N PRO A 5 26.52 58.95 24.04
CA PRO A 5 26.83 57.54 24.41
C PRO A 5 25.57 56.69 24.82
N LEU A 6 25.78 55.55 25.53
CA LEU A 6 24.99 54.94 26.66
C LEU A 6 23.42 54.92 26.61
N THR A 7 22.67 53.90 27.05
CA THR A 7 22.62 53.19 28.37
C THR A 7 21.56 52.04 28.24
N LEU A 8 21.13 51.15 29.17
CA LEU A 8 21.36 50.82 30.61
C LEU A 8 20.95 49.32 30.85
N LEU A 9 21.22 48.77 32.04
CA LEU A 9 20.67 47.49 32.57
C LEU A 9 19.21 47.61 33.07
N ALA A 10 18.45 46.50 33.03
CA ALA A 10 17.49 46.16 34.09
C ALA A 10 17.21 44.65 34.11
N ALA A 11 17.29 44.01 35.29
CA ALA A 11 16.82 42.66 35.54
C ALA A 11 16.21 42.59 36.94
N ALA A 12 15.06 41.93 37.09
CA ALA A 12 14.39 41.74 38.39
C ALA A 12 13.53 40.47 38.39
N THR A 13 13.97 39.46 39.13
CA THR A 13 13.15 38.32 39.56
C THR A 13 12.29 38.68 40.76
N LEU A 14 11.10 38.11 40.88
CA LEU A 14 10.54 37.66 42.17
C LEU A 14 9.29 36.79 41.97
N ALA A 15 9.04 35.89 42.92
CA ALA A 15 7.86 35.02 42.98
C ALA A 15 7.26 35.04 44.38
N SER A 16 5.93 34.91 44.52
CA SER A 16 5.28 34.24 45.68
C SER A 16 3.75 34.12 45.55
N SER A 17 3.28 32.88 45.27
CA SER A 17 2.37 32.08 46.11
C SER A 17 1.35 32.74 47.10
N VAL A 18 0.09 32.25 47.11
CA VAL A 18 -0.69 31.67 48.27
C VAL A 18 -2.23 31.89 48.24
N ALA A 19 -2.99 30.81 48.54
CA ALA A 19 -4.36 30.67 49.11
C ALA A 19 -5.68 31.07 48.38
N VAL A 20 -6.45 30.03 48.01
CA VAL A 20 -7.78 29.61 48.54
C VAL A 20 -8.84 30.67 48.96
N GLY A 21 -10.05 30.54 48.39
CA GLY A 21 -11.33 31.12 48.86
C GLY A 21 -12.55 30.42 48.21
N VAL A 22 -13.75 30.41 48.85
CA VAL A 22 -14.91 29.54 48.45
C VAL A 22 -16.26 30.26 48.65
N THR A 23 -17.35 29.78 48.01
CA THR A 23 -18.80 30.17 48.11
C THR A 23 -19.20 31.48 47.40
N SER A 24 -20.44 31.73 46.91
CA SER A 24 -21.77 31.05 46.86
C SER A 24 -22.59 31.64 45.67
N ALA A 25 -23.30 30.90 44.79
CA ALA A 25 -24.57 30.15 44.91
C ALA A 25 -25.88 30.95 44.57
N ALA A 26 -26.97 30.22 44.27
CA ALA A 26 -28.33 30.64 43.82
C ALA A 26 -28.49 30.97 42.30
N ASP A 27 -29.60 30.63 41.61
CA ASP A 27 -30.85 29.96 42.04
C ASP A 27 -31.53 29.07 40.97
N SER A 28 -32.70 28.49 41.32
CA SER A 28 -33.45 27.34 40.76
C SER A 28 -34.59 27.80 39.79
N PRO A 29 -35.66 27.04 39.37
CA PRO A 29 -36.24 25.72 39.79
C PRO A 29 -36.42 24.67 38.63
N SER A 30 -36.25 23.35 38.79
CA SER A 30 -37.01 22.31 39.54
C SER A 30 -38.31 21.76 38.89
N VAL A 31 -38.32 20.44 38.59
CA VAL A 31 -39.52 19.56 38.56
C VAL A 31 -39.11 18.21 39.17
N SER A 32 -40.03 17.53 39.87
CA SER A 32 -39.80 16.32 40.67
C SER A 32 -40.35 15.03 40.02
N ASN A 33 -39.83 13.88 40.44
CA ASN A 33 -40.64 12.85 41.14
C ASN A 33 -39.78 11.78 41.83
N SER A 34 -40.41 10.93 42.64
CA SER A 34 -39.81 10.21 43.77
C SER A 34 -40.01 8.68 43.74
N ASN A 35 -39.41 8.02 44.76
CA ASN A 35 -39.63 6.69 45.37
C ASN A 35 -38.25 6.00 45.51
N GLU A 36 -37.72 5.57 46.67
CA GLU A 36 -38.27 4.79 47.82
C GLU A 36 -38.79 3.39 47.40
N GLU A 37 -38.48 2.27 48.07
CA GLU A 37 -38.02 2.07 49.45
C GLU A 37 -37.20 0.76 49.67
N LEU A 38 -36.28 0.77 50.65
CA LEU A 38 -35.89 -0.29 51.62
C LEU A 38 -35.34 -1.73 51.28
N ALA A 39 -34.64 -2.29 52.29
CA ALA A 39 -34.69 -3.70 52.80
C ALA A 39 -33.59 -4.77 52.51
N THR A 40 -32.35 -4.50 52.93
CA THR A 40 -31.56 -5.32 53.92
C THR A 40 -31.32 -6.87 53.83
N THR A 41 -30.03 -7.24 53.64
CA THR A 41 -29.23 -8.25 54.43
C THR A 41 -29.47 -9.79 54.24
N PRO A 42 -28.72 -10.73 54.89
CA PRO A 42 -27.32 -11.10 54.56
C PRO A 42 -26.93 -12.62 54.65
N SER A 43 -25.66 -12.95 54.34
CA SER A 43 -24.91 -14.19 54.72
C SER A 43 -25.24 -15.51 53.93
N THR A 44 -24.49 -16.64 53.99
CA THR A 44 -23.44 -17.12 54.93
C THR A 44 -22.51 -18.20 54.30
N THR A 45 -21.24 -18.25 54.76
CA THR A 45 -20.29 -19.40 55.00
C THR A 45 -20.62 -20.87 54.63
N THR A 46 -19.70 -21.83 54.35
CA THR A 46 -18.24 -21.87 53.94
C THR A 46 -17.93 -23.25 53.22
N PRO A 47 -16.94 -24.17 53.51
CA PRO A 47 -16.23 -24.89 52.43
C PRO A 47 -16.29 -26.44 52.46
N THR A 48 -15.59 -27.10 51.52
CA THR A 48 -14.89 -28.39 51.81
C THR A 48 -13.67 -28.61 50.89
N THR A 49 -12.85 -29.63 51.17
CA THR A 49 -11.47 -29.81 50.65
C THR A 49 -11.21 -31.22 50.09
N SER A 50 -10.01 -31.43 49.53
CA SER A 50 -9.39 -32.73 49.16
C SER A 50 -9.93 -33.42 47.88
N THR A 51 -9.19 -34.30 47.18
CA THR A 51 -7.91 -34.98 47.51
C THR A 51 -7.05 -35.24 46.26
N SER A 52 -5.73 -35.28 46.39
CA SER A 52 -4.84 -35.96 45.42
C SER A 52 -4.84 -37.49 45.63
N PRO A 53 -4.32 -38.27 44.66
CA PRO A 53 -3.24 -39.19 45.04
C PRO A 53 -2.08 -39.23 44.04
N SER A 54 -0.92 -39.71 44.50
CA SER A 54 0.31 -39.88 43.73
C SER A 54 0.84 -41.32 43.80
N THR A 55 1.25 -41.88 42.66
CA THR A 55 2.09 -43.09 42.50
C THR A 55 2.54 -43.12 41.02
N SER A 56 3.83 -42.91 40.67
CA SER A 56 4.93 -43.90 40.66
C SER A 56 4.77 -45.00 39.58
N SER A 57 5.77 -45.45 38.83
CA SER A 57 7.17 -45.01 38.60
C SER A 57 7.85 -46.06 37.70
N SER A 58 8.59 -45.67 36.66
CA SER A 58 9.54 -46.59 35.99
C SER A 58 10.64 -45.85 35.21
N SER A 59 11.89 -46.09 35.59
CA SER A 59 13.10 -45.75 34.83
C SER A 59 13.47 -46.91 33.89
N LEU A 60 14.19 -46.65 32.78
CA LEU A 60 15.35 -47.48 32.35
C LEU A 60 16.10 -46.90 31.13
N THR A 61 17.44 -46.93 31.21
CA THR A 61 18.45 -47.04 30.12
C THR A 61 18.34 -46.24 28.81
N SER A 62 19.18 -45.19 28.73
CA SER A 62 20.28 -45.03 27.75
C SER A 62 20.20 -45.61 26.32
N SER A 63 20.46 -44.76 25.32
CA SER A 63 21.56 -44.96 24.34
C SER A 63 21.83 -43.70 23.51
N SER A 64 23.09 -43.24 23.46
CA SER A 64 23.61 -42.44 22.34
C SER A 64 24.10 -43.38 21.23
N PRO A 65 24.16 -42.92 19.97
CA PRO A 65 25.41 -43.14 19.24
C PRO A 65 25.87 -41.98 18.35
N SER A 66 27.17 -41.66 18.49
CA SER A 66 28.10 -41.17 17.46
C SER A 66 27.63 -40.22 16.35
N THR A 67 28.15 -38.99 16.40
CA THR A 67 28.52 -38.25 15.19
C THR A 67 29.65 -38.97 14.42
N PRO A 68 29.65 -38.90 13.08
CA PRO A 68 30.84 -39.09 12.26
C PRO A 68 31.28 -37.76 11.64
N SER A 69 32.32 -37.14 12.20
CA SER A 69 32.91 -35.92 11.64
C SER A 69 33.81 -36.23 10.43
N SER A 70 33.69 -35.46 9.35
CA SER A 70 34.77 -35.25 8.36
C SER A 70 34.59 -33.91 7.63
N PRO A 71 35.68 -33.19 7.29
CA PRO A 71 35.61 -31.83 6.76
C PRO A 71 35.59 -31.80 5.22
N SER A 72 35.07 -30.70 4.66
CA SER A 72 35.40 -30.26 3.30
C SER A 72 36.16 -28.93 3.35
N THR A 73 37.17 -28.79 2.50
CA THR A 73 38.23 -27.77 2.66
C THR A 73 38.02 -26.54 1.79
N ARG A 74 38.04 -25.36 2.43
CA ARG A 74 38.25 -24.05 1.78
C ARG A 74 39.60 -24.01 1.05
N PRO A 75 39.67 -23.65 -0.24
CA PRO A 75 40.91 -23.21 -0.88
C PRO A 75 41.13 -21.72 -0.60
N THR A 76 42.26 -21.34 -0.02
CA THR A 76 42.69 -19.94 0.08
C THR A 76 43.45 -19.51 -1.17
N THR A 77 43.13 -18.30 -1.63
CA THR A 77 44.03 -17.28 -2.21
C THR A 77 45.37 -17.73 -2.79
N SER A 78 45.56 -17.52 -4.10
CA SER A 78 46.89 -17.34 -4.71
C SER A 78 46.97 -15.92 -5.28
N THR A 79 48.14 -15.27 -5.20
CA THR A 79 48.30 -13.84 -5.46
C THR A 79 49.49 -13.55 -6.38
N LEU A 80 49.38 -12.47 -7.17
CA LEU A 80 50.48 -11.77 -7.86
C LEU A 80 51.11 -12.52 -9.08
N PRO A 81 51.83 -11.82 -10.00
CA PRO A 81 52.33 -10.45 -9.91
C PRO A 81 51.89 -9.45 -11.00
N VAL A 82 52.20 -8.19 -10.73
CA VAL A 82 52.08 -7.03 -11.62
C VAL A 82 53.26 -6.93 -12.58
N THR A 83 53.00 -6.52 -13.83
CA THR A 83 53.97 -5.80 -14.69
C THR A 83 53.27 -4.65 -15.41
N SER A 84 53.93 -3.50 -15.53
CA SER A 84 53.38 -2.25 -16.07
C SER A 84 53.83 -1.97 -17.53
N SER A 85 53.41 -0.80 -18.04
CA SER A 85 53.75 -0.20 -19.37
C SER A 85 52.80 -0.62 -20.51
N GLY A 86 52.23 0.28 -21.32
CA GLY A 86 52.24 1.75 -21.26
C GLY A 86 51.79 2.40 -22.59
N SER A 87 51.80 3.75 -22.62
CA SER A 87 51.59 4.63 -23.80
C SER A 87 50.18 4.78 -24.39
N LEU A 88 49.66 6.01 -24.21
CA LEU A 88 48.89 6.84 -25.15
C LEU A 88 48.83 6.39 -26.64
N GLN A 89 47.63 6.53 -27.25
CA GLN A 89 47.47 7.29 -28.51
C GLN A 89 46.02 7.76 -28.74
N GLU A 90 45.85 8.83 -29.51
CA GLU A 90 44.56 9.49 -29.81
C GLU A 90 44.00 9.11 -31.19
N ALA A 91 42.69 8.92 -31.28
CA ALA A 91 41.86 9.12 -32.47
C ALA A 91 40.40 9.26 -31.98
N ASN A 92 39.75 10.43 -31.92
CA ASN A 92 39.57 11.49 -32.92
C ASN A 92 38.93 10.97 -34.22
N ASN A 93 37.62 11.17 -34.36
CA ASN A 93 36.92 11.03 -35.63
C ASN A 93 35.72 12.00 -35.72
N ASN A 94 36.01 13.28 -35.96
CA ASN A 94 34.99 14.22 -36.45
C ASN A 94 34.43 13.73 -37.78
N ASN A 95 33.13 13.84 -37.99
CA ASN A 95 32.57 13.94 -39.33
C ASN A 95 31.47 15.02 -39.35
N ASN A 96 31.71 16.07 -40.13
CA ASN A 96 30.85 17.25 -40.23
C ASN A 96 30.92 17.75 -41.68
N ASN A 97 29.77 17.90 -42.35
CA ASN A 97 29.75 18.33 -43.75
C ASN A 97 28.46 19.07 -44.16
N ASN A 98 28.29 20.26 -43.57
CA ASN A 98 27.91 21.53 -44.21
C ASN A 98 27.01 21.59 -45.48
N ASN A 99 26.12 22.59 -45.44
CA ASN A 99 25.62 23.44 -46.54
C ASN A 99 24.57 22.82 -47.50
N ASN A 100 23.43 23.50 -47.74
CA ASN A 100 23.41 24.75 -48.51
C ASN A 100 22.33 25.77 -48.05
N GLU A 101 22.43 27.02 -48.54
CA GLU A 101 21.60 28.18 -48.20
C GLU A 101 20.52 28.53 -49.26
N ASN A 102 19.73 29.58 -48.96
CA ASN A 102 18.70 30.27 -49.77
C ASN A 102 17.34 29.56 -49.96
N GLY A 103 16.22 30.30 -49.98
CA GLY A 103 16.06 31.75 -49.79
C GLY A 103 14.60 32.23 -49.86
N ASN A 104 14.38 33.51 -49.51
CA ASN A 104 13.06 34.16 -49.38
C ASN A 104 12.19 34.12 -50.65
N ASN A 105 10.86 34.20 -50.49
CA ASN A 105 10.10 35.40 -50.84
C ASN A 105 8.65 35.45 -50.29
N ASN A 106 8.16 36.67 -50.07
CA ASN A 106 6.76 37.02 -49.82
C ASN A 106 5.91 36.89 -51.10
N GLU A 107 4.58 36.73 -50.97
CA GLU A 107 3.63 37.82 -51.27
C GLU A 107 2.20 37.52 -50.77
N ASN A 108 1.41 38.57 -50.57
CA ASN A 108 -0.02 38.51 -50.25
C ASN A 108 -0.85 38.45 -51.55
N ASP A 109 -2.11 38.01 -51.49
CA ASP A 109 -3.21 38.93 -51.84
C ASP A 109 -4.57 38.54 -51.20
N ASN A 110 -5.60 39.33 -51.45
CA ASN A 110 -6.85 39.43 -50.70
C ASN A 110 -8.05 38.71 -51.35
N GLY A 111 -8.90 38.11 -50.49
CA GLY A 111 -10.22 38.71 -50.17
C GLY A 111 -11.47 38.35 -51.01
N ASN A 112 -12.63 38.56 -50.34
CA ASN A 112 -13.99 38.75 -50.89
C ASN A 112 -14.68 37.55 -51.60
N ASN A 113 -16.01 37.41 -51.56
CA ASN A 113 -17.06 37.96 -50.66
C ASN A 113 -18.36 37.12 -50.76
N ASP A 114 -19.44 37.65 -50.17
CA ASP A 114 -20.86 37.43 -50.48
C ASP A 114 -21.60 36.28 -49.79
N THR A 115 -22.92 36.40 -49.84
CA THR A 115 -23.91 35.90 -48.87
C THR A 115 -24.86 34.87 -49.47
N ASP A 116 -25.62 34.15 -48.64
CA ASP A 116 -27.05 34.43 -48.52
C ASP A 116 -27.71 33.68 -47.33
N ASN A 117 -28.89 34.15 -46.94
CA ASN A 117 -29.74 33.45 -45.97
C ASN A 117 -30.43 32.25 -46.65
N ASP A 118 -30.79 31.22 -45.88
CA ASP A 118 -32.22 30.94 -45.75
C ASP A 118 -32.57 30.21 -44.44
N ASN A 119 -33.86 30.16 -44.13
CA ASN A 119 -34.41 29.72 -42.84
C ASN A 119 -35.40 28.55 -43.00
N ASP A 120 -35.10 27.38 -42.41
CA ASP A 120 -36.11 26.35 -42.14
C ASP A 120 -35.83 25.59 -40.82
N SER A 121 -36.89 25.15 -40.16
CA SER A 121 -36.87 24.46 -38.87
C SER A 121 -37.14 22.96 -39.02
N ARG A 122 -36.12 22.12 -38.87
CA ARG A 122 -36.30 20.65 -38.75
C ARG A 122 -35.40 20.02 -37.70
N VAL A 123 -36.05 19.36 -36.73
CA VAL A 123 -35.43 18.46 -35.76
C VAL A 123 -35.07 17.13 -36.43
N PRO A 124 -33.83 16.65 -36.34
CA PRO A 124 -33.46 15.27 -36.64
C PRO A 124 -33.34 14.44 -35.35
N THR A 125 -33.90 13.23 -35.36
CA THR A 125 -33.67 12.20 -34.33
C THR A 125 -32.25 11.64 -34.39
N PRO A 126 -31.62 11.25 -33.26
CA PRO A 126 -30.32 10.59 -33.27
C PRO A 126 -30.41 9.18 -33.89
N SER A 127 -29.37 8.77 -34.61
CA SER A 127 -29.14 7.43 -35.14
C SER A 127 -27.64 7.25 -35.39
N PRO A 128 -27.13 6.00 -35.42
CA PRO A 128 -25.97 5.65 -34.59
C PRO A 128 -24.60 6.05 -35.13
N ALA A 129 -23.63 6.07 -34.21
CA ALA A 129 -22.22 6.30 -34.50
C ALA A 129 -21.69 5.30 -35.54
N GLY A 130 -20.87 5.81 -36.48
CA GLY A 130 -20.18 5.01 -37.48
C GLY A 130 -18.69 5.34 -37.51
N GLY A 131 -17.87 4.30 -37.70
CA GLY A 131 -16.44 4.45 -37.92
C GLY A 131 -15.58 4.43 -36.66
N LEU A 132 -15.36 3.24 -36.09
CA LEU A 132 -14.18 2.99 -35.25
C LEU A 132 -12.93 3.15 -36.13
N GLY A 133 -12.31 4.33 -36.09
CA GLY A 133 -11.02 4.57 -36.71
C GLY A 133 -9.95 3.80 -35.94
N ASN A 134 -9.45 2.71 -36.53
CA ASN A 134 -8.53 1.76 -35.89
C ASN A 134 -7.11 2.35 -35.70
N SER A 135 -7.01 3.36 -34.84
CA SER A 135 -5.77 3.98 -34.41
C SER A 135 -4.94 2.97 -33.64
N THR A 136 -4.05 2.30 -34.36
CA THR A 136 -3.08 1.38 -33.76
C THR A 136 -2.12 2.23 -32.93
N ARG A 137 -2.40 2.37 -31.62
CA ARG A 137 -1.45 3.00 -30.68
C ARG A 137 -0.11 2.28 -30.85
N THR A 138 0.93 3.05 -31.10
CA THR A 138 2.29 2.52 -31.03
C THR A 138 2.53 2.14 -29.58
N ALA A 139 3.05 0.94 -29.33
CA ALA A 139 3.36 0.49 -27.98
C ALA A 139 4.27 1.51 -27.26
N PRO A 140 4.10 1.73 -25.95
CA PRO A 140 4.95 2.66 -25.19
C PRO A 140 6.43 2.26 -25.27
N ALA A 141 7.32 3.21 -25.00
CA ALA A 141 8.77 3.02 -25.10
C ALA A 141 9.35 2.22 -23.90
N GLY A 142 8.86 1.00 -23.71
CA GLY A 142 9.31 0.03 -22.73
C GLY A 142 8.88 -1.37 -23.15
N GLY A 143 9.84 -2.31 -23.23
CA GLY A 143 9.49 -3.73 -23.31
C GLY A 143 8.93 -4.22 -21.98
N ASP A 144 8.31 -5.41 -21.98
CA ASP A 144 7.82 -6.04 -20.75
C ASP A 144 8.93 -6.09 -19.69
N VAL A 145 8.66 -5.43 -18.56
CA VAL A 145 9.60 -5.21 -17.46
C VAL A 145 10.06 -6.52 -16.82
N PHE A 146 9.25 -7.58 -16.93
CA PHE A 146 9.51 -8.90 -16.37
C PHE A 146 10.05 -9.93 -17.39
N ALA A 147 10.11 -9.60 -18.69
CA ALA A 147 10.50 -10.56 -19.73
C ALA A 147 11.98 -11.03 -19.67
N ASN A 148 12.81 -10.37 -18.85
CA ASN A 148 14.22 -10.72 -18.64
C ASN A 148 14.50 -11.32 -17.25
N LEU A 149 13.47 -11.59 -16.44
CA LEU A 149 13.65 -12.25 -15.14
C LEU A 149 14.18 -13.67 -15.34
N LYS A 150 15.15 -14.04 -14.50
CA LYS A 150 15.53 -15.45 -14.33
C LYS A 150 14.40 -16.17 -13.58
N THR A 151 13.92 -17.27 -14.13
CA THR A 151 12.83 -18.07 -13.55
C THR A 151 13.29 -19.51 -13.37
N ASN A 152 12.97 -20.08 -12.22
CA ASN A 152 13.23 -21.49 -11.93
C ASN A 152 12.28 -22.38 -12.75
N THR A 153 12.80 -23.50 -13.26
CA THR A 153 12.00 -24.48 -14.01
C THR A 153 11.79 -25.76 -13.19
N TYR A 154 10.54 -26.03 -12.81
CA TYR A 154 10.16 -27.17 -12.00
C TYR A 154 9.68 -28.36 -12.86
N PRO A 155 9.69 -29.60 -12.31
CA PRO A 155 9.13 -30.77 -12.98
C PRO A 155 7.66 -30.55 -13.35
N SER A 156 7.27 -30.88 -14.59
CA SER A 156 5.93 -30.58 -15.13
C SER A 156 4.77 -31.39 -14.53
N ASP A 157 5.06 -32.32 -13.62
CA ASP A 157 4.10 -33.05 -12.78
C ASP A 157 3.89 -32.39 -11.41
N THR A 158 4.66 -31.34 -11.09
CA THR A 158 4.48 -30.48 -9.91
C THR A 158 3.73 -29.21 -10.33
N TYR A 159 2.58 -28.95 -9.73
CA TYR A 159 1.88 -27.68 -9.92
C TYR A 159 2.56 -26.56 -9.14
N HIS A 160 2.62 -25.39 -9.77
CA HIS A 160 2.89 -24.10 -9.14
C HIS A 160 1.80 -23.15 -9.64
N MET A 161 1.43 -22.16 -8.82
CA MET A 161 0.51 -21.12 -9.27
C MET A 161 1.13 -20.39 -10.48
N PRO A 162 0.42 -20.25 -11.62
CA PRO A 162 0.92 -19.48 -12.73
C PRO A 162 1.06 -18.00 -12.32
N PRO A 163 2.15 -17.29 -12.68
CA PRO A 163 2.37 -15.91 -12.27
C PRO A 163 1.22 -14.97 -12.67
N VAL A 164 0.76 -14.19 -11.70
CA VAL A 164 -0.25 -13.13 -11.89
C VAL A 164 0.44 -11.78 -11.84
N ARG A 165 0.13 -10.91 -12.80
CA ARG A 165 0.59 -9.53 -12.91
C ARG A 165 -0.52 -8.60 -12.42
N ALA A 166 -0.22 -7.70 -11.50
CA ALA A 166 -1.15 -6.74 -10.92
C ALA A 166 -0.48 -5.36 -10.79
N ILE A 167 -1.27 -4.29 -10.79
CA ILE A 167 -0.81 -2.94 -10.45
C ILE A 167 -1.37 -2.54 -9.09
N HIS A 168 -0.49 -2.29 -8.13
CA HIS A 168 -0.84 -1.88 -6.77
C HIS A 168 -0.35 -0.45 -6.50
N ALA A 169 -1.00 0.24 -5.58
CA ALA A 169 -0.62 1.58 -5.15
C ALA A 169 -0.03 1.57 -3.73
N ARG A 170 0.98 2.42 -3.49
CA ARG A 170 1.44 2.77 -2.13
C ARG A 170 1.39 4.27 -1.93
N VAL A 171 0.77 4.70 -0.83
CA VAL A 171 0.86 6.08 -0.33
C VAL A 171 2.18 6.21 0.43
N GLN A 172 3.06 7.11 0.00
CA GLN A 172 4.43 7.24 0.49
C GLN A 172 4.79 8.71 0.78
N SER A 173 5.77 8.91 1.67
CA SER A 173 6.33 10.23 2.01
C SER A 173 7.62 10.54 1.25
N ASP A 174 8.36 9.52 0.81
CA ASP A 174 9.47 9.67 -0.14
C ASP A 174 9.03 9.46 -1.59
N ALA A 175 9.67 10.20 -2.51
CA ALA A 175 9.59 9.94 -3.94
C ALA A 175 10.62 8.85 -4.32
N PRO A 176 10.26 7.88 -5.19
CA PRO A 176 11.21 6.90 -5.72
C PRO A 176 12.42 7.55 -6.40
N GLN A 177 13.61 6.99 -6.15
CA GLN A 177 14.85 7.40 -6.79
C GLN A 177 15.13 6.54 -8.02
N LEU A 178 15.63 7.17 -9.09
CA LEU A 178 16.07 6.49 -10.30
C LEU A 178 17.54 6.07 -10.15
N VAL A 179 17.79 4.78 -9.97
CA VAL A 179 19.14 4.20 -9.84
C VAL A 179 19.35 3.22 -10.99
N ASP A 180 20.42 3.40 -11.78
CA ASP A 180 20.75 2.61 -12.99
C ASP A 180 19.59 2.38 -13.98
N GLY A 181 18.62 3.30 -14.02
CA GLY A 181 17.43 3.22 -14.90
C GLY A 181 16.23 2.47 -14.31
N VAL A 182 16.27 2.13 -13.02
CA VAL A 182 15.18 1.49 -12.27
C VAL A 182 14.73 2.41 -11.13
N PHE A 183 13.41 2.49 -10.88
CA PHE A 183 12.88 3.21 -9.73
C PHE A 183 12.87 2.33 -8.48
N VAL A 184 13.50 2.83 -7.41
CA VAL A 184 13.68 2.19 -6.11
C VAL A 184 13.38 3.16 -4.96
N SER A 185 13.23 2.69 -3.73
CA SER A 185 12.97 3.59 -2.59
C SER A 185 14.20 4.42 -2.23
N SER A 186 13.97 5.67 -1.80
CA SER A 186 15.03 6.57 -1.36
C SER A 186 15.83 6.06 -0.15
N PHE A 187 15.24 5.17 0.66
CA PHE A 187 15.89 4.54 1.81
C PHE A 187 17.05 3.60 1.41
N GLY A 188 17.19 3.27 0.12
CA GLY A 188 18.41 2.66 -0.43
C GLY A 188 19.64 3.57 -0.44
N ASN A 189 19.49 4.88 -0.19
CA ASN A 189 20.57 5.87 -0.19
C ASN A 189 21.39 5.89 -1.51
N GLY A 190 20.75 5.59 -2.65
CA GLY A 190 21.38 5.49 -3.96
C GLY A 190 22.02 4.13 -4.28
N ASP A 191 21.97 3.15 -3.38
CA ASP A 191 22.26 1.75 -3.70
C ASP A 191 21.02 1.06 -4.29
N LEU A 192 21.23 0.32 -5.38
CA LEU A 192 20.16 -0.28 -6.17
C LEU A 192 19.49 -1.47 -5.47
N GLU A 193 20.27 -2.37 -4.86
CA GLU A 193 19.75 -3.57 -4.20
C GLU A 193 19.11 -3.21 -2.86
N ALA A 194 19.71 -2.32 -2.09
CA ALA A 194 19.15 -1.81 -0.84
C ALA A 194 17.87 -0.99 -1.08
N GLY A 195 17.83 -0.18 -2.14
CA GLY A 195 16.63 0.58 -2.52
C GLY A 195 15.50 -0.30 -3.03
N TYR A 196 15.84 -1.36 -3.77
CA TYR A 196 14.88 -2.35 -4.25
C TYR A 196 14.25 -3.14 -3.10
N LEU A 197 15.08 -3.61 -2.16
CA LEU A 197 14.60 -4.24 -0.92
C LEU A 197 13.70 -3.27 -0.14
N SER A 198 14.17 -2.06 0.16
CA SER A 198 13.48 -1.11 1.04
C SER A 198 12.08 -0.70 0.56
N ALA A 199 11.81 -0.72 -0.74
CA ALA A 199 10.49 -0.34 -1.26
C ALA A 199 9.37 -1.33 -0.92
N MET A 200 9.70 -2.61 -0.66
CA MET A 200 8.74 -3.68 -0.40
C MET A 200 9.11 -4.61 0.78
N ASP A 201 10.04 -4.22 1.64
CA ASP A 201 10.50 -5.02 2.80
C ASP A 201 9.48 -5.02 3.96
N THR A 202 8.49 -5.91 3.88
CA THR A 202 7.37 -6.07 4.83
C THR A 202 6.49 -4.82 4.93
N VAL A 203 5.60 -4.67 3.96
CA VAL A 203 4.80 -3.44 3.76
C VAL A 203 3.35 -3.73 3.38
N ASN A 204 2.48 -2.74 3.59
CA ASN A 204 1.13 -2.72 3.01
C ASN A 204 1.12 -2.02 1.63
N THR A 205 0.20 -2.45 0.76
CA THR A 205 -0.23 -1.73 -0.45
C THR A 205 -1.77 -1.71 -0.51
N ALA A 206 -2.33 -0.88 -1.38
CA ALA A 206 -3.75 -0.91 -1.75
C ALA A 206 -3.92 -1.26 -3.23
N SER A 207 -5.15 -1.56 -3.64
CA SER A 207 -5.58 -1.44 -5.05
C SER A 207 -5.46 0.03 -5.49
N VAL A 208 -5.41 0.28 -6.80
CA VAL A 208 -5.37 1.67 -7.33
C VAL A 208 -6.67 2.40 -7.01
N GLU A 209 -7.77 1.66 -7.12
CA GLU A 209 -9.15 1.98 -6.74
C GLU A 209 -9.25 2.41 -5.27
N GLY A 210 -8.53 1.71 -4.37
CA GLY A 210 -8.54 1.94 -2.93
C GLY A 210 -7.52 2.93 -2.39
N ALA A 211 -6.57 3.41 -3.20
CA ALA A 211 -5.38 4.14 -2.74
C ALA A 211 -5.70 5.38 -1.88
N LEU A 212 -6.77 6.10 -2.22
CA LEU A 212 -7.18 7.33 -1.52
C LEU A 212 -7.97 7.09 -0.23
N MET A 213 -8.47 5.88 0.02
CA MET A 213 -9.18 5.58 1.28
C MET A 213 -8.27 5.83 2.50
N TYR A 214 -7.01 5.38 2.45
CA TYR A 214 -6.03 5.66 3.52
C TYR A 214 -5.70 7.15 3.63
N VAL A 215 -5.57 7.85 2.50
CA VAL A 215 -5.34 9.31 2.46
C VAL A 215 -6.48 10.03 3.17
N GLN A 216 -7.73 9.76 2.79
CA GLN A 216 -8.94 10.40 3.32
C GLN A 216 -9.23 10.05 4.79
N ALA A 217 -9.27 8.76 5.11
CA ALA A 217 -9.73 8.26 6.40
C ALA A 217 -8.72 8.47 7.55
N GLU A 218 -7.43 8.57 7.23
CA GLU A 218 -6.35 8.67 8.22
C GLU A 218 -5.27 9.71 7.90
N GLY A 219 -5.03 9.99 6.62
CA GLY A 219 -3.92 10.84 6.17
C GLY A 219 -4.11 12.33 6.39
N ILE A 220 -5.26 12.86 5.95
CA ILE A 220 -5.48 14.30 5.74
C ILE A 220 -6.46 14.96 6.70
N ASN A 221 -7.34 14.21 7.37
CA ASN A 221 -8.36 14.80 8.25
C ASN A 221 -7.70 15.59 9.40
N VAL A 222 -7.92 16.91 9.45
CA VAL A 222 -7.32 17.79 10.48
C VAL A 222 -7.79 17.47 11.90
N ASN A 223 -8.97 16.86 12.05
CA ASN A 223 -9.54 16.55 13.37
C ASN A 223 -8.86 15.38 14.10
N VAL A 224 -8.03 14.58 13.41
CA VAL A 224 -7.31 13.42 14.00
C VAL A 224 -5.79 13.61 14.06
N ARG A 225 -5.26 14.75 13.58
CA ARG A 225 -3.84 15.10 13.62
C ARG A 225 -3.52 16.06 14.78
N ALA A 226 -2.25 16.19 15.17
CA ALA A 226 -1.86 17.21 16.13
C ALA A 226 -2.05 18.63 15.56
N LYS A 227 -2.27 19.63 16.41
CA LYS A 227 -2.59 21.01 15.95
C LYS A 227 -1.36 21.72 15.39
N GLU A 228 -0.21 21.40 15.94
CA GLU A 228 1.12 21.70 15.46
C GLU A 228 1.40 21.08 14.07
N GLU A 229 0.77 19.95 13.73
CA GLU A 229 0.93 19.20 12.48
C GLU A 229 -0.11 19.58 11.40
N ARG A 230 -0.91 20.66 11.58
CA ARG A 230 -2.01 21.01 10.65
C ARG A 230 -1.60 21.01 9.17
N CYS A 231 -0.39 21.49 8.87
CA CYS A 231 0.17 21.60 7.51
C CYS A 231 1.16 20.48 7.13
N GLU A 232 1.12 19.35 7.85
CA GLU A 232 1.85 18.12 7.56
C GLU A 232 0.88 16.93 7.59
N ARG A 233 0.73 16.21 6.46
CA ARG A 233 -0.13 15.01 6.41
C ARG A 233 0.46 13.90 7.28
N LYS A 234 -0.37 12.97 7.78
CA LYS A 234 0.08 11.84 8.63
C LYS A 234 1.27 11.13 7.99
N SER A 235 2.34 10.93 8.77
CA SER A 235 3.61 10.32 8.35
C SER A 235 4.31 11.01 7.17
N GLY A 236 4.00 12.29 6.89
CA GLY A 236 4.59 13.07 5.80
C GLY A 236 4.13 12.66 4.39
N MET A 237 2.98 11.99 4.24
CA MET A 237 2.55 11.46 2.93
C MET A 237 2.43 12.56 1.85
N ALA A 238 2.99 12.27 0.67
CA ALA A 238 3.08 13.21 -0.45
C ALA A 238 2.86 12.56 -1.82
N HIS A 239 3.08 11.24 -1.95
CA HIS A 239 3.10 10.52 -3.22
C HIS A 239 2.15 9.32 -3.23
N ILE A 240 1.53 9.06 -4.38
CA ILE A 240 0.85 7.81 -4.70
C ILE A 240 1.69 7.13 -5.77
N VAL A 241 2.41 6.08 -5.38
CA VAL A 241 3.40 5.39 -6.19
C VAL A 241 2.81 4.09 -6.73
N PHE A 242 2.94 3.87 -8.04
CA PHE A 242 2.39 2.70 -8.74
C PHE A 242 3.45 1.61 -8.89
N TYR A 243 3.12 0.41 -8.41
CA TYR A 243 3.94 -0.78 -8.45
C TYR A 243 3.30 -1.78 -9.41
N GLU A 244 3.96 -2.07 -10.52
CA GLU A 244 3.69 -3.29 -11.29
C GLU A 244 4.31 -4.46 -10.52
N ILE A 245 3.51 -5.46 -10.19
CA ILE A 245 3.89 -6.61 -9.36
C ILE A 245 3.61 -7.89 -10.14
N LEU A 246 4.55 -8.83 -10.11
CA LEU A 246 4.34 -10.22 -10.51
C LEU A 246 4.35 -11.09 -9.26
N LEU A 247 3.34 -11.94 -9.09
CA LEU A 247 3.14 -12.75 -7.89
C LEU A 247 2.83 -14.22 -8.17
N VAL A 248 3.30 -15.08 -7.27
CA VAL A 248 3.05 -16.53 -7.20
C VAL A 248 2.95 -16.92 -5.73
N GLN A 249 1.77 -17.35 -5.28
CA GLN A 249 1.62 -17.89 -3.93
C GLN A 249 2.28 -19.28 -3.81
N THR A 250 2.60 -19.66 -2.57
CA THR A 250 3.00 -21.03 -2.27
C THR A 250 1.82 -22.00 -2.42
N ASN A 251 2.10 -23.27 -2.70
CA ASN A 251 1.08 -24.30 -2.76
C ASN A 251 0.42 -24.54 -1.39
N GLU A 252 1.18 -24.38 -0.31
CA GLU A 252 0.72 -24.51 1.07
C GLU A 252 -0.27 -23.39 1.44
N THR A 253 -0.02 -22.15 1.01
CA THR A 253 -0.92 -21.00 1.20
C THR A 253 -2.24 -21.21 0.47
N LEU A 254 -2.17 -21.59 -0.82
CA LEU A 254 -3.37 -21.90 -1.59
C LEU A 254 -4.13 -23.09 -0.99
N ALA A 255 -3.44 -24.14 -0.54
CA ALA A 255 -4.08 -25.25 0.16
C ALA A 255 -4.72 -24.83 1.49
N GLN A 256 -4.13 -23.85 2.19
CA GLN A 256 -4.58 -23.38 3.49
C GLN A 256 -5.82 -22.48 3.40
N PHE A 257 -5.79 -21.46 2.53
CA PHE A 257 -6.73 -20.32 2.60
C PHE A 257 -7.80 -20.25 1.50
N GLN A 258 -7.60 -20.84 0.31
CA GLN A 258 -8.46 -20.58 -0.88
C GLN A 258 -9.95 -20.99 -0.75
N LYS A 259 -10.33 -21.62 0.37
CA LYS A 259 -11.70 -22.08 0.69
C LYS A 259 -12.27 -21.47 1.97
N SER A 260 -11.46 -20.70 2.69
CA SER A 260 -11.81 -20.07 3.97
C SER A 260 -11.72 -18.54 3.92
N TRP A 261 -11.08 -17.98 2.90
CA TRP A 261 -11.01 -16.53 2.67
C TRP A 261 -11.91 -16.14 1.51
N GLY A 262 -12.80 -15.17 1.74
CA GLY A 262 -14.00 -14.93 0.91
C GLY A 262 -13.71 -14.41 -0.49
N GLU A 263 -13.56 -13.09 -0.63
CA GLU A 263 -13.55 -12.39 -1.93
C GLU A 263 -12.14 -12.24 -2.53
N THR A 264 -11.12 -12.75 -1.85
CA THR A 264 -9.71 -12.74 -2.30
C THR A 264 -9.07 -14.15 -2.26
N PRO A 265 -9.66 -15.17 -2.91
CA PRO A 265 -9.23 -16.57 -2.76
C PRO A 265 -7.85 -16.90 -3.36
N GLU A 266 -7.24 -15.98 -4.13
CA GLU A 266 -5.83 -16.06 -4.57
C GLU A 266 -4.82 -15.58 -3.50
N TYR A 267 -5.29 -15.16 -2.33
CA TYR A 267 -4.47 -14.54 -1.29
C TYR A 267 -4.61 -15.24 0.06
N GLY A 268 -3.61 -15.06 0.92
CA GLY A 268 -3.79 -15.32 2.35
C GLY A 268 -4.54 -14.16 3.02
N PRO A 269 -4.76 -14.20 4.34
CA PRO A 269 -5.35 -13.08 5.07
C PRO A 269 -4.51 -11.81 4.93
N MET A 270 -5.13 -10.65 4.70
CA MET A 270 -4.46 -9.37 4.90
C MET A 270 -4.01 -9.27 6.36
N LEU A 271 -2.70 -9.05 6.54
CA LEU A 271 -2.05 -8.92 7.84
C LEU A 271 -1.42 -7.53 7.90
N PRO A 272 -1.87 -6.62 8.77
CA PRO A 272 -1.26 -5.29 8.88
C PRO A 272 0.25 -5.37 9.07
N MET A 273 0.99 -4.61 8.26
CA MET A 273 2.44 -4.47 8.32
C MET A 273 2.80 -3.04 8.77
N ASP A 274 3.56 -2.92 9.86
CA ASP A 274 4.01 -1.66 10.44
C ASP A 274 5.52 -1.67 10.71
N SER A 275 6.19 -0.57 10.37
CA SER A 275 7.63 -0.35 10.63
C SER A 275 8.56 -1.49 10.15
N GLY A 276 8.16 -2.23 9.11
CA GLY A 276 8.91 -3.36 8.56
C GLY A 276 8.64 -4.72 9.18
N ARG A 277 7.69 -4.83 10.11
CA ARG A 277 7.19 -6.12 10.64
C ARG A 277 5.69 -6.26 10.43
N CYS A 278 5.15 -7.47 10.63
CA CYS A 278 3.76 -7.59 11.02
C CYS A 278 3.45 -6.72 12.24
N THR A 279 2.29 -6.09 12.29
CA THR A 279 1.80 -5.39 13.46
C THR A 279 1.52 -6.41 14.59
N PRO A 280 2.14 -6.28 15.77
CA PRO A 280 1.81 -7.14 16.92
C PRO A 280 0.37 -6.93 17.40
N LEU A 281 -0.26 -7.97 17.94
CA LEU A 281 -1.50 -7.86 18.70
C LEU A 281 -1.28 -7.11 20.02
N SER A 282 -0.13 -7.32 20.65
CA SER A 282 0.32 -6.54 21.81
C SER A 282 1.86 -6.50 21.93
N GLY A 283 2.39 -5.46 22.57
CA GLY A 283 3.84 -5.32 22.78
C GLY A 283 4.65 -5.36 21.47
N ASP A 284 5.71 -6.17 21.47
CA ASP A 284 6.68 -6.25 20.36
C ASP A 284 6.83 -7.65 19.72
N ASP A 285 6.34 -8.70 20.38
CA ASP A 285 6.56 -10.11 20.02
C ASP A 285 5.28 -10.99 20.00
N ASP A 286 4.12 -10.46 20.40
CA ASP A 286 2.83 -11.18 20.37
C ASP A 286 2.14 -10.94 19.02
N PHE A 287 2.31 -11.87 18.07
CA PHE A 287 1.89 -11.71 16.68
C PHE A 287 0.62 -12.51 16.32
N PRO A 288 -0.19 -12.04 15.35
CA PRO A 288 -1.30 -12.83 14.82
C PRO A 288 -0.81 -14.12 14.15
N ALA A 289 -1.58 -15.21 14.30
CA ALA A 289 -1.23 -16.56 13.83
C ALA A 289 -0.73 -16.61 12.37
N GLY A 290 -1.38 -15.89 11.45
CA GLY A 290 -0.98 -15.82 10.04
C GLY A 290 0.41 -15.25 9.79
N CYS A 291 0.92 -14.36 10.65
CA CYS A 291 2.29 -13.86 10.55
C CYS A 291 3.33 -14.90 10.98
N LEU A 292 3.01 -15.68 12.01
CA LEU A 292 3.83 -16.81 12.46
C LEU A 292 3.84 -17.95 11.42
N GLN A 293 2.77 -18.09 10.62
CA GLN A 293 2.67 -19.07 9.53
C GLN A 293 3.63 -18.82 8.36
N PHE A 294 4.24 -17.63 8.24
CA PHE A 294 5.22 -17.33 7.20
C PHE A 294 6.45 -18.25 7.27
N ASN A 295 6.92 -18.63 8.46
CA ASN A 295 8.02 -19.59 8.65
C ASN A 295 7.63 -20.79 9.53
N GLY A 296 6.40 -20.84 10.05
CA GLY A 296 5.94 -21.87 10.99
C GLY A 296 6.44 -21.65 12.41
N ASP A 297 6.59 -20.38 12.78
CA ASP A 297 6.98 -19.93 14.11
C ASP A 297 5.97 -20.42 15.17
N ASP A 298 6.45 -20.70 16.39
CA ASP A 298 5.68 -21.28 17.50
C ASP A 298 4.86 -22.55 17.17
N GLY A 299 5.27 -23.30 16.15
CA GLY A 299 4.62 -24.56 15.74
C GLY A 299 3.41 -24.37 14.81
N GLN A 300 3.17 -23.14 14.36
CA GLN A 300 2.20 -22.82 13.31
C GLN A 300 2.54 -23.55 12.00
N PRO A 301 1.57 -23.81 11.12
CA PRO A 301 1.86 -24.41 9.82
C PRO A 301 2.72 -23.47 8.98
N ASN A 302 3.95 -23.88 8.63
CA ASN A 302 4.80 -23.15 7.68
C ASN A 302 4.15 -23.23 6.29
N VAL A 303 3.40 -22.20 5.92
CA VAL A 303 2.85 -22.03 4.57
C VAL A 303 3.79 -21.22 3.67
N GLY A 304 4.78 -20.54 4.24
CA GLY A 304 5.67 -19.64 3.52
C GLY A 304 5.17 -18.19 3.47
N PRO A 305 5.99 -17.25 2.96
CA PRO A 305 5.72 -15.82 2.96
C PRO A 305 4.69 -15.45 1.87
N PHE A 306 3.40 -15.55 2.21
CA PHE A 306 2.29 -15.22 1.30
C PHE A 306 1.99 -13.73 1.21
N ILE A 307 1.48 -13.31 0.06
CA ILE A 307 0.80 -12.02 -0.05
C ILE A 307 -0.59 -12.18 0.56
N GLY A 308 -0.89 -11.35 1.56
CA GLY A 308 -2.23 -11.25 2.15
C GLY A 308 -3.12 -10.30 1.36
N GLY A 309 -4.43 -10.56 1.35
CA GLY A 309 -5.44 -9.74 0.69
C GLY A 309 -6.73 -9.64 1.52
N GLY A 310 -7.48 -8.55 1.34
CA GLY A 310 -8.75 -8.31 2.02
C GLY A 310 -9.43 -7.03 1.58
N ILE A 311 -10.76 -7.08 1.43
CA ILE A 311 -11.57 -5.93 1.00
C ILE A 311 -11.71 -4.89 2.12
N LYS A 312 -11.80 -3.61 1.75
CA LYS A 312 -11.87 -2.42 2.62
C LYS A 312 -12.76 -1.32 1.99
N ASP A 313 -13.72 -1.72 1.17
CA ASP A 313 -14.58 -0.81 0.38
C ASP A 313 -15.69 -0.14 1.21
N ASP A 314 -15.99 -0.67 2.39
CA ASP A 314 -17.09 -0.26 3.26
C ASP A 314 -16.67 0.62 4.47
N ASP A 315 -15.43 1.11 4.53
CA ASP A 315 -14.99 1.95 5.64
C ASP A 315 -15.91 3.16 5.82
N VAL A 316 -16.52 3.26 7.00
CA VAL A 316 -17.58 4.23 7.31
C VAL A 316 -17.14 5.69 7.22
N ARG A 317 -15.84 5.97 7.07
CA ARG A 317 -15.25 7.31 6.87
C ARG A 317 -14.89 7.59 5.41
N ALA A 318 -14.71 6.54 4.61
CA ALA A 318 -14.19 6.58 3.25
C ALA A 318 -14.53 5.28 2.48
N PRO A 319 -15.79 5.10 2.05
CA PRO A 319 -16.19 3.91 1.31
C PRO A 319 -15.78 4.02 -0.17
N TYR A 320 -14.67 3.37 -0.54
CA TYR A 320 -14.13 3.33 -1.91
C TYR A 320 -14.43 1.95 -2.53
N PRO A 321 -15.33 1.84 -3.52
CA PRO A 321 -15.58 0.58 -4.23
C PRO A 321 -14.28 -0.05 -4.77
N ASP A 322 -14.20 -1.37 -4.71
CA ASP A 322 -13.03 -2.16 -5.12
C ASP A 322 -11.71 -1.78 -4.40
N ASN A 323 -11.81 -1.17 -3.21
CA ASN A 323 -10.67 -1.02 -2.30
C ASN A 323 -10.28 -2.36 -1.69
N TYR A 324 -9.12 -2.87 -2.09
CA TYR A 324 -8.47 -4.03 -1.46
C TYR A 324 -7.16 -3.59 -0.82
N TRP A 325 -6.91 -4.04 0.40
CA TRP A 325 -5.63 -3.87 1.08
C TRP A 325 -4.84 -5.17 1.03
N PHE A 326 -3.53 -5.05 0.84
CA PHE A 326 -2.61 -6.16 0.68
C PHE A 326 -1.41 -6.04 1.59
N SER A 327 -0.88 -7.17 2.01
CA SER A 327 0.27 -7.25 2.91
C SER A 327 1.37 -8.12 2.31
N PHE A 328 2.52 -7.51 2.05
CA PHE A 328 3.65 -8.10 1.34
C PHE A 328 4.81 -8.35 2.31
N PRO A 329 5.04 -9.59 2.79
CA PRO A 329 6.14 -9.89 3.69
C PRO A 329 7.50 -9.85 2.97
N GLY A 330 8.44 -9.08 3.52
CA GLY A 330 9.87 -9.23 3.21
C GLY A 330 10.49 -10.39 3.99
N THR A 331 11.82 -10.50 3.95
CA THR A 331 12.58 -11.38 4.85
C THR A 331 12.53 -10.86 6.29
N CYS A 332 12.74 -11.74 7.27
CA CYS A 332 12.64 -11.42 8.71
C CYS A 332 11.32 -10.67 9.10
N PRO A 333 10.12 -11.13 8.69
CA PRO A 333 8.88 -10.32 8.75
C PRO A 333 8.33 -10.05 10.15
N LEU A 334 8.95 -10.59 11.21
CA LEU A 334 8.57 -10.37 12.61
C LEU A 334 9.48 -9.34 13.33
N LYS A 335 10.40 -8.69 12.62
CA LYS A 335 11.28 -7.65 13.19
C LYS A 335 11.23 -6.37 12.36
N GLY A 336 11.16 -5.22 13.02
CA GLY A 336 11.12 -3.92 12.35
C GLY A 336 12.43 -3.63 11.63
N TRP A 337 12.43 -2.71 10.66
CA TRP A 337 13.55 -2.50 9.72
C TRP A 337 14.94 -2.38 10.38
N ALA A 338 15.02 -1.75 11.56
CA ALA A 338 16.29 -1.57 12.30
C ALA A 338 16.87 -2.87 12.91
N ASP A 339 16.04 -3.89 13.13
CA ASP A 339 16.39 -5.15 13.78
C ASP A 339 16.54 -6.33 12.78
N LYS A 340 16.31 -6.08 11.47
CA LYS A 340 16.43 -7.10 10.42
C LYS A 340 17.89 -7.34 9.99
N THR A 341 18.65 -8.02 10.85
CA THR A 341 20.03 -8.43 10.52
C THR A 341 20.08 -9.44 9.38
N ASP A 342 21.24 -9.54 8.71
CA ASP A 342 21.47 -10.49 7.62
C ASP A 342 21.17 -11.93 8.06
N GLU A 343 21.59 -12.33 9.27
CA GLU A 343 21.32 -13.67 9.80
C GLU A 343 19.82 -13.93 10.02
N CYS A 344 19.04 -12.92 10.41
CA CYS A 344 17.59 -13.06 10.48
C CYS A 344 16.99 -13.20 9.08
N ARG A 345 17.45 -12.42 8.10
CA ARG A 345 16.95 -12.49 6.72
C ARG A 345 17.26 -13.84 6.08
N GLU A 346 18.48 -14.35 6.24
CA GLU A 346 18.91 -15.70 5.82
C GLU A 346 18.13 -16.83 6.51
N SER A 347 17.63 -16.62 7.73
CA SER A 347 16.85 -17.63 8.47
C SER A 347 15.40 -17.81 7.97
N THR A 348 14.91 -16.90 7.13
CA THR A 348 13.52 -16.86 6.66
C THR A 348 13.40 -17.10 5.15
N ARG A 349 12.28 -17.68 4.70
CA ARG A 349 11.94 -17.71 3.26
C ARG A 349 11.69 -16.29 2.76
N LYS A 350 12.03 -16.00 1.50
CA LYS A 350 11.83 -14.69 0.89
C LYS A 350 10.39 -14.54 0.39
N GLY A 351 9.74 -13.42 0.65
CA GLY A 351 8.55 -13.02 -0.11
C GLY A 351 9.00 -12.29 -1.39
N LEU A 352 9.62 -11.13 -1.21
CA LEU A 352 10.31 -10.40 -2.27
C LEU A 352 11.49 -11.21 -2.84
N CYS A 353 11.48 -11.47 -4.14
CA CYS A 353 12.58 -12.08 -4.89
C CYS A 353 13.85 -11.20 -4.87
N ASP A 354 15.00 -11.80 -5.16
CA ASP A 354 16.20 -10.99 -5.46
C ASP A 354 16.02 -10.26 -6.81
N MET A 355 16.67 -9.10 -6.96
CA MET A 355 16.50 -8.26 -8.14
C MET A 355 16.92 -9.02 -9.42
N GLY A 356 15.98 -9.14 -10.35
CA GLY A 356 16.16 -9.87 -11.61
C GLY A 356 15.86 -11.39 -11.54
N GLU A 357 15.42 -11.90 -10.39
CA GLU A 357 14.76 -13.21 -10.26
C GLU A 357 13.23 -13.05 -10.29
N GLY A 358 12.52 -14.06 -10.79
CA GLY A 358 11.06 -14.11 -10.85
C GLY A 358 10.45 -15.12 -9.86
N PRO A 359 9.25 -14.83 -9.33
CA PRO A 359 8.60 -15.64 -8.30
C PRO A 359 8.14 -17.00 -8.82
N ASP A 360 8.15 -17.98 -7.91
CA ASP A 360 7.83 -19.38 -8.20
C ASP A 360 7.05 -20.09 -7.07
N GLY A 361 6.75 -19.39 -5.97
CA GLY A 361 6.06 -19.94 -4.80
C GLY A 361 6.95 -20.79 -3.89
N VAL A 362 8.24 -20.93 -4.21
CA VAL A 362 9.22 -21.77 -3.49
C VAL A 362 10.33 -20.92 -2.90
N GLU A 363 11.15 -20.30 -3.75
CA GLU A 363 12.26 -19.44 -3.36
C GLU A 363 11.77 -18.03 -3.01
N CYS A 364 10.81 -17.52 -3.78
CA CYS A 364 10.13 -16.24 -3.55
C CYS A 364 8.71 -16.20 -4.12
N THR A 365 7.88 -15.29 -3.60
CA THR A 365 6.43 -15.17 -3.93
C THR A 365 6.07 -13.90 -4.69
N PHE A 366 6.90 -12.86 -4.71
CA PHE A 366 6.68 -11.68 -5.56
C PHE A 366 7.95 -10.96 -6.01
N THR A 367 7.85 -10.27 -7.13
CA THR A 367 8.81 -9.28 -7.63
C THR A 367 8.04 -8.08 -8.16
N TYR A 368 8.68 -6.92 -8.30
CA TYR A 368 8.00 -5.68 -8.70
C TYR A 368 8.89 -4.78 -9.58
N SER A 369 8.24 -3.84 -10.26
CA SER A 369 8.83 -2.61 -10.80
C SER A 369 7.94 -1.43 -10.42
N VAL A 370 8.51 -0.34 -9.90
CA VAL A 370 7.77 0.94 -9.89
C VAL A 370 7.61 1.42 -11.33
N LEU A 371 6.40 1.88 -11.67
CA LEU A 371 6.07 2.46 -12.97
C LEU A 371 6.30 3.98 -12.98
N GLY A 372 6.01 4.63 -11.86
CA GLY A 372 6.02 6.07 -11.65
C GLY A 372 5.12 6.43 -10.45
N TRP A 373 4.81 7.73 -10.29
CA TRP A 373 3.92 8.21 -9.22
C TRP A 373 3.20 9.51 -9.60
N VAL A 374 2.16 9.84 -8.84
CA VAL A 374 1.62 11.22 -8.76
C VAL A 374 1.90 11.80 -7.38
N THR A 375 1.94 13.13 -7.26
CA THR A 375 1.83 13.78 -5.96
C THR A 375 0.37 13.89 -5.55
N ILE A 376 0.08 13.80 -4.26
CA ILE A 376 -1.28 14.05 -3.73
C ILE A 376 -1.68 15.50 -4.08
N ASP A 377 -0.74 16.44 -4.01
CA ASP A 377 -0.94 17.87 -4.28
C ASP A 377 -1.39 18.18 -5.72
N ASP A 378 -0.88 17.46 -6.72
CA ASP A 378 -1.36 17.58 -8.10
C ASP A 378 -2.74 16.94 -8.28
N VAL A 379 -3.01 15.81 -7.62
CA VAL A 379 -4.30 15.09 -7.68
C VAL A 379 -5.44 15.92 -7.08
N VAL A 380 -5.24 16.48 -5.88
CA VAL A 380 -6.26 17.31 -5.20
C VAL A 380 -6.31 18.75 -5.73
N GLY A 381 -5.40 19.12 -6.65
CA GLY A 381 -5.39 20.39 -7.38
C GLY A 381 -4.73 21.57 -6.65
N ILE A 382 -4.00 21.36 -5.56
CA ILE A 382 -3.34 22.44 -4.80
C ILE A 382 -2.37 23.25 -5.68
N THR A 383 -1.62 22.58 -6.56
CA THR A 383 -0.67 23.22 -7.48
C THR A 383 -1.30 24.01 -8.63
N ALA A 384 -2.64 23.95 -8.75
CA ALA A 384 -3.42 24.78 -9.67
C ALA A 384 -4.06 26.01 -8.98
N ILE A 385 -3.98 26.12 -7.65
CA ILE A 385 -4.52 27.26 -6.89
C ILE A 385 -3.54 28.45 -7.00
N GLU A 386 -4.02 29.61 -7.44
CA GLU A 386 -3.23 30.85 -7.46
C GLU A 386 -3.05 31.43 -6.04
N ASN A 387 -1.81 31.75 -5.68
CA ASN A 387 -1.44 32.45 -4.46
C ASN A 387 -1.64 33.97 -4.67
N PRO A 388 -2.59 34.61 -3.98
CA PRO A 388 -2.97 36.01 -4.25
C PRO A 388 -1.90 37.03 -3.84
N ASP A 389 -0.93 36.66 -2.99
CA ASP A 389 0.18 37.53 -2.60
C ASP A 389 1.34 37.50 -3.61
N THR A 390 1.42 36.48 -4.47
CA THR A 390 2.53 36.29 -5.42
C THR A 390 2.13 36.28 -6.89
N GLY A 391 0.84 36.01 -7.21
CA GLY A 391 0.37 35.84 -8.59
C GLY A 391 0.96 34.61 -9.30
N SER A 392 1.41 33.62 -8.52
CA SER A 392 1.92 32.32 -8.98
C SER A 392 1.11 31.20 -8.30
N THR A 393 1.12 29.97 -8.79
CA THR A 393 0.48 28.87 -8.05
C THR A 393 1.32 28.41 -6.86
N TYR A 394 0.66 27.82 -5.85
CA TYR A 394 1.36 27.23 -4.70
C TYR A 394 2.20 26.02 -5.11
N ALA A 395 3.38 25.87 -4.52
CA ALA A 395 4.29 24.76 -4.85
C ALA A 395 3.86 23.42 -4.25
N ASN A 396 3.16 23.43 -3.10
CA ASN A 396 2.73 22.24 -2.35
C ASN A 396 1.69 22.57 -1.26
N PHE A 397 1.14 21.53 -0.63
CA PHE A 397 0.20 21.59 0.49
C PHE A 397 0.71 22.40 1.67
N THR A 398 1.99 22.30 2.04
CA THR A 398 2.54 23.04 3.18
C THR A 398 2.57 24.54 2.92
N GLU A 399 2.94 25.00 1.72
CA GLU A 399 2.85 26.42 1.35
C GLU A 399 1.40 26.91 1.37
N TRP A 400 0.50 26.19 0.70
CA TRP A 400 -0.93 26.53 0.63
C TRP A 400 -1.57 26.58 2.01
N CYS A 401 -1.36 25.56 2.85
CA CYS A 401 -1.91 25.47 4.20
C CYS A 401 -1.37 26.57 5.12
N LEU A 402 -0.11 27.00 4.96
CA LEU A 402 0.47 28.07 5.78
C LEU A 402 0.03 29.49 5.36
N ALA A 403 -0.43 29.69 4.11
CA ALA A 403 -0.82 31.00 3.60
C ALA A 403 -2.10 31.57 4.25
N ASP A 404 -3.08 30.71 4.57
CA ASP A 404 -4.22 31.08 5.43
C ASP A 404 -4.53 29.96 6.44
N THR A 405 -4.79 30.34 7.69
CA THR A 405 -5.42 29.50 8.71
C THR A 405 -6.70 28.80 8.29
N ASN A 406 -7.45 29.37 7.32
CA ASN A 406 -8.65 28.77 6.76
C ASN A 406 -8.35 27.67 5.72
N ASN A 407 -7.16 27.66 5.10
CA ASN A 407 -6.79 26.67 4.09
C ASN A 407 -6.67 25.29 4.74
N THR A 408 -7.70 24.48 4.51
CA THR A 408 -7.92 23.17 5.14
C THR A 408 -8.15 22.16 4.03
N GLU A 409 -7.27 21.16 3.90
CA GLU A 409 -7.42 20.15 2.84
C GLU A 409 -8.68 19.32 3.05
N PHE A 410 -8.89 18.84 4.27
CA PHE A 410 -10.04 18.02 4.65
C PHE A 410 -10.27 18.08 6.17
N SER A 411 -11.52 18.29 6.56
CA SER A 411 -12.03 18.21 7.93
C SER A 411 -13.32 17.42 7.91
N ALA A 412 -13.38 16.38 8.72
CA ALA A 412 -14.56 15.52 8.84
C ALA A 412 -14.65 14.93 10.25
N ASN A 413 -15.83 14.44 10.61
CA ASN A 413 -16.01 13.67 11.84
C ASN A 413 -15.07 12.45 11.86
N ALA A 414 -14.34 12.26 12.96
CA ALA A 414 -13.33 11.21 13.08
C ALA A 414 -13.90 9.76 13.08
N GLU A 415 -15.16 9.59 13.49
CA GLU A 415 -15.84 8.30 13.60
C GLU A 415 -16.74 8.01 12.40
N SER A 416 -17.46 9.02 11.88
CA SER A 416 -18.46 8.86 10.81
C SER A 416 -18.04 9.40 9.43
N GLY A 417 -16.89 10.07 9.31
CA GLY A 417 -16.46 10.74 8.07
C GLY A 417 -17.39 11.84 7.55
N GLU A 418 -18.37 12.28 8.33
CA GLU A 418 -19.28 13.37 7.97
C GLU A 418 -18.47 14.65 7.68
N PHE A 419 -18.64 15.20 6.47
CA PHE A 419 -17.83 16.32 5.96
C PHE A 419 -18.15 17.64 6.67
N GLU A 420 -17.10 18.37 7.06
CA GLU A 420 -17.22 19.70 7.67
C GLU A 420 -16.75 20.79 6.72
N THR A 421 -15.54 20.63 6.15
CA THR A 421 -14.94 21.55 5.17
C THR A 421 -13.70 20.91 4.52
N GLY A 422 -13.26 21.42 3.38
CA GLY A 422 -12.09 20.90 2.66
C GLY A 422 -11.91 21.54 1.29
N LEU A 423 -10.99 20.98 0.50
CA LEU A 423 -10.94 21.22 -0.94
C LEU A 423 -12.16 20.60 -1.64
N PRO A 424 -12.67 21.18 -2.75
CA PRO A 424 -13.78 20.61 -3.51
C PRO A 424 -13.54 19.17 -3.99
N PHE A 425 -12.28 18.76 -4.16
CA PHE A 425 -11.90 17.38 -4.45
C PHE A 425 -12.45 16.38 -3.43
N TRP A 426 -12.66 16.78 -2.16
CA TRP A 426 -13.09 15.90 -1.06
C TRP A 426 -14.57 16.05 -0.65
N GLU A 427 -15.39 16.82 -1.38
CA GLU A 427 -16.84 16.99 -1.11
C GLU A 427 -17.62 15.66 -1.33
N ASP A 428 -18.61 15.36 -0.49
CA ASP A 428 -19.25 14.03 -0.42
C ASP A 428 -18.24 12.86 -0.21
N PRO A 429 -17.48 12.82 0.91
CA PRO A 429 -16.49 11.76 1.20
C PRO A 429 -17.11 10.38 1.46
N LEU A 430 -18.41 10.33 1.77
CA LEU A 430 -19.18 9.11 2.03
C LEU A 430 -19.94 8.58 0.81
N ASN A 431 -19.79 9.24 -0.35
CA ASN A 431 -20.45 8.87 -1.59
C ASN A 431 -19.52 7.96 -2.41
N THR A 432 -19.87 6.68 -2.51
CA THR A 432 -19.09 5.66 -3.24
C THR A 432 -18.79 6.06 -4.68
N THR A 433 -19.75 6.66 -5.40
CA THR A 433 -19.55 7.15 -6.78
C THR A 433 -18.56 8.32 -6.84
N ALA A 434 -18.57 9.22 -5.85
CA ALA A 434 -17.57 10.28 -5.76
C ALA A 434 -16.18 9.72 -5.45
N ASN A 435 -16.10 8.70 -4.59
CA ASN A 435 -14.85 8.01 -4.26
C ASN A 435 -14.27 7.23 -5.44
N SER A 436 -15.08 6.53 -6.24
CA SER A 436 -14.64 5.95 -7.52
C SER A 436 -14.11 7.03 -8.48
N ALA A 437 -14.80 8.16 -8.63
CA ALA A 437 -14.34 9.26 -9.46
C ALA A 437 -13.02 9.90 -8.98
N ARG A 438 -12.73 9.87 -7.66
CA ARG A 438 -11.42 10.26 -7.12
C ARG A 438 -10.31 9.29 -7.49
N ALA A 439 -10.58 7.99 -7.49
CA ALA A 439 -9.62 6.98 -7.93
C ALA A 439 -9.37 7.06 -9.45
N GLU A 440 -10.41 7.29 -10.25
CA GLU A 440 -10.27 7.63 -11.67
C GLU A 440 -9.41 8.89 -11.88
N ALA A 441 -9.58 9.92 -11.04
CA ALA A 441 -8.78 11.14 -11.11
C ALA A 441 -7.30 10.93 -10.78
N VAL A 442 -6.95 9.96 -9.92
CA VAL A 442 -5.56 9.55 -9.66
C VAL A 442 -4.90 8.95 -10.91
N VAL A 443 -5.61 8.05 -11.60
CA VAL A 443 -5.14 7.46 -12.87
C VAL A 443 -5.06 8.53 -13.97
N ALA A 444 -6.08 9.38 -14.10
CA ALA A 444 -6.11 10.45 -15.08
C ALA A 444 -4.97 11.46 -14.87
N LYS A 445 -4.65 11.82 -13.62
CA LYS A 445 -3.51 12.69 -13.30
C LYS A 445 -2.17 12.02 -13.62
N TYR A 446 -2.06 10.70 -13.50
CA TYR A 446 -0.84 9.99 -13.90
C TYR A 446 -0.61 10.04 -15.42
N GLU A 447 -1.65 9.79 -16.21
CA GLU A 447 -1.58 9.88 -17.68
C GLU A 447 -1.40 11.35 -18.16
N GLU A 448 -1.98 12.33 -17.46
CA GLU A 448 -1.70 13.75 -17.67
C GLU A 448 -0.23 14.09 -17.39
N THR A 449 0.33 13.57 -16.29
CA THR A 449 1.72 13.74 -15.88
C THR A 449 2.69 13.13 -16.89
N LEU A 450 2.36 11.98 -17.47
CA LEU A 450 3.11 11.37 -18.58
C LEU A 450 3.04 12.21 -19.87
N ALA A 451 1.88 12.77 -20.20
CA ALA A 451 1.65 13.49 -21.45
C ALA A 451 2.13 14.95 -21.44
N SER A 452 2.08 15.61 -20.28
CA SER A 452 2.26 17.07 -20.13
C SER A 452 3.33 17.46 -19.11
N GLY A 453 3.77 16.51 -18.28
CA GLY A 453 4.65 16.75 -17.13
C GLY A 453 3.92 17.16 -15.85
N SER A 454 4.68 17.30 -14.77
CA SER A 454 4.25 17.86 -13.48
C SER A 454 5.20 18.99 -13.09
N THR A 455 4.72 19.97 -12.32
CA THR A 455 5.56 21.02 -11.70
C THR A 455 6.34 20.53 -10.48
N GLN A 456 6.00 19.36 -9.93
CA GLN A 456 6.59 18.78 -8.73
C GLN A 456 7.53 17.58 -9.00
N ILE A 457 7.54 17.04 -10.22
CA ILE A 457 8.35 15.88 -10.60
C ILE A 457 9.34 16.30 -11.69
N ASP A 458 10.63 16.05 -11.48
CA ASP A 458 11.67 16.46 -12.43
C ASP A 458 11.51 15.75 -13.79
N SER A 459 11.64 16.52 -14.87
CA SER A 459 11.49 16.05 -16.26
C SER A 459 12.40 14.87 -16.64
N THR A 460 13.55 14.71 -15.98
CA THR A 460 14.47 13.58 -16.21
C THR A 460 14.00 12.29 -15.53
N LEU A 461 13.24 12.40 -14.43
CA LEU A 461 12.56 11.26 -13.79
C LEU A 461 11.31 10.88 -14.60
N LEU A 462 10.52 11.86 -15.02
CA LEU A 462 9.34 11.65 -15.88
C LEU A 462 9.69 10.91 -17.19
N ALA A 463 10.87 11.15 -17.76
CA ALA A 463 11.37 10.44 -18.94
C ALA A 463 11.64 8.93 -18.71
N ALA A 464 11.63 8.45 -17.47
CA ALA A 464 11.74 7.04 -17.09
C ALA A 464 10.42 6.41 -16.62
N PHE A 465 9.34 7.19 -16.52
CA PHE A 465 8.02 6.66 -16.15
C PHE A 465 7.45 5.75 -17.25
N ARG A 466 6.54 4.85 -16.87
CA ARG A 466 5.85 3.92 -17.78
C ARG A 466 4.33 4.09 -17.66
N ALA A 467 3.61 3.99 -18.79
CA ALA A 467 2.14 4.03 -18.80
C ALA A 467 1.53 2.93 -17.92
N LEU A 468 0.36 3.21 -17.33
CA LEU A 468 -0.41 2.18 -16.61
C LEU A 468 -1.08 1.24 -17.65
N PRO A 469 -0.83 -0.08 -17.61
CA PRO A 469 -1.61 -1.04 -18.41
C PRO A 469 -3.05 -1.07 -17.91
N THR A 470 -4.04 -1.12 -18.79
CA THR A 470 -5.46 -1.13 -18.35
C THR A 470 -5.83 -2.45 -17.65
N PRO A 471 -6.88 -2.49 -16.81
CA PRO A 471 -7.38 -3.73 -16.22
C PRO A 471 -7.67 -4.85 -17.23
N GLU A 472 -8.10 -4.50 -18.45
CA GLU A 472 -8.33 -5.44 -19.55
C GLU A 472 -7.02 -5.92 -20.20
N GLU A 473 -6.01 -5.05 -20.34
CA GLU A 473 -4.68 -5.43 -20.83
C GLU A 473 -3.99 -6.38 -19.84
N LEU A 474 -4.08 -6.09 -18.54
CA LEU A 474 -3.63 -6.99 -17.47
C LEU A 474 -4.38 -8.32 -17.49
N ALA A 475 -5.71 -8.30 -17.63
CA ALA A 475 -6.53 -9.52 -17.68
C ALA A 475 -6.20 -10.41 -18.89
N ALA A 476 -5.82 -9.81 -20.02
CA ALA A 476 -5.37 -10.52 -21.22
C ALA A 476 -3.92 -11.05 -21.14
N LEU A 477 -3.08 -10.46 -20.28
CA LEU A 477 -1.73 -10.97 -19.98
C LEU A 477 -1.72 -12.09 -18.92
N ASN A 478 -2.77 -12.16 -18.11
CA ASN A 478 -2.84 -13.01 -16.92
C ASN A 478 -3.38 -14.42 -17.17
N PRO A 479 -3.04 -15.40 -16.32
CA PRO A 479 -3.67 -16.71 -16.34
C PRO A 479 -5.15 -16.62 -15.95
N PRO A 480 -6.06 -17.34 -16.66
CA PRO A 480 -7.46 -17.45 -16.28
C PRO A 480 -7.66 -17.94 -14.84
N CYS A 481 -8.68 -17.42 -14.17
CA CYS A 481 -8.91 -17.64 -12.75
C CYS A 481 -9.06 -19.10 -12.32
N TYR A 482 -9.54 -19.99 -13.18
CA TYR A 482 -9.61 -21.43 -12.87
C TYR A 482 -8.24 -22.10 -12.71
N MET A 483 -7.14 -21.45 -13.15
CA MET A 483 -5.77 -21.96 -12.98
C MET A 483 -5.15 -21.59 -11.63
N THR A 484 -5.70 -20.60 -10.93
CA THR A 484 -5.19 -20.07 -9.65
C THR A 484 -6.15 -20.34 -8.48
N VAL A 485 -7.46 -20.35 -8.74
CA VAL A 485 -8.54 -20.59 -7.76
C VAL A 485 -9.34 -21.85 -8.12
N GLU A 486 -9.39 -22.83 -7.22
CA GLU A 486 -10.13 -24.10 -7.44
C GLU A 486 -11.62 -23.87 -7.74
N ALA A 487 -12.27 -22.95 -7.03
CA ALA A 487 -13.70 -22.67 -7.17
C ALA A 487 -14.07 -22.16 -8.58
N CYS A 488 -13.17 -21.39 -9.21
CA CYS A 488 -13.38 -20.78 -10.52
C CYS A 488 -13.33 -21.80 -11.68
N GLY A 489 -12.90 -23.04 -11.44
CA GLY A 489 -13.06 -24.17 -12.37
C GLY A 489 -14.49 -24.74 -12.44
N SER A 490 -15.51 -24.00 -11.97
CA SER A 490 -16.88 -24.47 -11.86
C SER A 490 -17.92 -23.35 -11.87
N GLY A 491 -19.21 -23.70 -11.93
CA GLY A 491 -20.31 -22.73 -11.90
C GLY A 491 -20.30 -21.82 -13.13
N ASN A 492 -20.37 -20.51 -12.89
CA ASN A 492 -20.31 -19.47 -13.94
C ASN A 492 -18.87 -19.12 -14.37
N GLY A 493 -17.86 -19.70 -13.72
CA GLY A 493 -16.47 -19.24 -13.83
C GLY A 493 -16.19 -17.93 -13.10
N CYS A 494 -15.00 -17.39 -13.32
CA CYS A 494 -14.53 -16.14 -12.75
C CYS A 494 -13.74 -15.32 -13.79
N LYS A 495 -13.66 -14.01 -13.59
CA LYS A 495 -12.90 -13.04 -14.39
C LYS A 495 -11.94 -12.26 -13.49
N ARG A 496 -10.90 -11.66 -14.06
CA ARG A 496 -10.03 -10.71 -13.33
C ARG A 496 -10.63 -9.31 -13.39
N VAL A 497 -10.62 -8.61 -12.26
CA VAL A 497 -11.23 -7.28 -12.08
C VAL A 497 -10.21 -6.31 -11.46
N GLY A 498 -10.26 -5.06 -11.90
CA GLY A 498 -9.45 -3.95 -11.38
C GLY A 498 -7.95 -4.05 -11.67
N TYR A 499 -7.20 -3.06 -11.21
CA TYR A 499 -5.74 -3.02 -11.30
C TYR A 499 -5.07 -4.11 -10.46
N SER A 500 -5.66 -4.46 -9.31
CA SER A 500 -5.23 -5.61 -8.49
C SER A 500 -5.60 -6.99 -9.06
N GLN A 501 -6.33 -7.05 -10.18
CA GLN A 501 -6.56 -8.26 -10.97
C GLN A 501 -7.22 -9.42 -10.22
N ILE A 502 -8.07 -9.10 -9.25
CA ILE A 502 -8.76 -10.04 -8.36
C ILE A 502 -9.68 -10.97 -9.18
N CYS A 503 -9.61 -12.27 -8.91
CA CYS A 503 -10.52 -13.25 -9.48
C CYS A 503 -11.92 -13.22 -8.84
N THR A 504 -12.80 -12.40 -9.42
CA THR A 504 -14.21 -12.27 -9.04
C THR A 504 -15.07 -13.30 -9.77
N ALA A 505 -16.01 -13.93 -9.04
CA ALA A 505 -17.01 -14.82 -9.64
C ALA A 505 -17.89 -14.07 -10.65
N CYS A 506 -18.25 -14.73 -11.76
CA CYS A 506 -19.03 -14.10 -12.82
C CYS A 506 -20.55 -14.28 -12.64
N GLU A 507 -21.31 -13.31 -13.14
CA GLU A 507 -22.76 -13.41 -13.22
C GLU A 507 -23.19 -14.42 -14.31
N ALA A 508 -24.42 -14.93 -14.17
CA ALA A 508 -24.89 -16.10 -14.93
C ALA A 508 -25.02 -15.87 -16.45
N ASP A 509 -25.00 -14.62 -16.91
CA ASP A 509 -25.04 -14.20 -18.31
C ASP A 509 -23.70 -13.70 -18.86
N GLU A 510 -22.65 -13.57 -18.04
CA GLU A 510 -21.30 -13.15 -18.48
C GLU A 510 -20.51 -14.28 -19.17
N GLY A 511 -20.73 -15.54 -18.75
CA GLY A 511 -20.21 -16.73 -19.45
C GLY A 511 -18.69 -16.93 -19.38
N CYS A 512 -18.10 -16.78 -18.19
CA CYS A 512 -16.65 -16.86 -17.98
C CYS A 512 -16.07 -18.28 -18.09
N GLU A 513 -14.76 -18.37 -18.29
CA GLU A 513 -14.07 -19.66 -18.45
C GLU A 513 -13.96 -20.46 -17.14
N THR A 514 -14.05 -21.79 -17.27
CA THR A 514 -14.05 -22.76 -16.15
C THR A 514 -13.04 -23.91 -16.35
N GLY A 515 -12.10 -23.78 -17.29
CA GLY A 515 -11.09 -24.82 -17.61
C GLY A 515 -11.62 -26.08 -18.34
N GLY A 516 -12.93 -26.31 -18.32
CA GLY A 516 -13.60 -27.34 -19.12
C GLY A 516 -13.19 -28.77 -18.74
N ASN A 517 -12.64 -29.51 -19.69
CA ASN A 517 -12.02 -30.83 -19.43
C ASN A 517 -10.48 -30.80 -19.58
N ASP A 518 -9.92 -29.64 -19.96
CA ASP A 518 -8.53 -29.51 -20.38
C ASP A 518 -7.61 -29.06 -19.24
N PHE A 519 -8.17 -28.47 -18.19
CA PHE A 519 -7.52 -28.22 -16.90
C PHE A 519 -8.34 -28.79 -15.74
N VAL A 520 -7.65 -29.37 -14.74
CA VAL A 520 -8.25 -29.79 -13.47
C VAL A 520 -7.38 -29.23 -12.35
N TYR A 521 -7.96 -28.40 -11.48
CA TYR A 521 -7.21 -27.81 -10.38
C TYR A 521 -6.67 -28.92 -9.45
N PRO A 522 -5.37 -28.94 -9.15
CA PRO A 522 -4.76 -30.06 -8.42
C PRO A 522 -5.10 -30.01 -6.95
N LYS A 523 -5.22 -31.19 -6.32
CA LYS A 523 -5.39 -31.28 -4.87
C LYS A 523 -4.08 -30.94 -4.15
N LEU A 524 -3.93 -29.68 -3.78
CA LEU A 524 -2.80 -29.19 -2.97
C LEU A 524 -2.84 -29.76 -1.54
N ALA A 525 -1.67 -29.74 -0.88
CA ALA A 525 -1.52 -30.23 0.50
C ALA A 525 -1.33 -29.04 1.47
N LYS A 526 -2.13 -28.99 2.53
CA LYS A 526 -1.92 -28.05 3.63
C LYS A 526 -0.58 -28.35 4.32
N ALA A 527 0.11 -27.28 4.75
CA ALA A 527 1.26 -27.40 5.64
C ALA A 527 0.86 -28.09 6.96
N LYS A 528 1.83 -28.75 7.59
CA LYS A 528 1.59 -29.55 8.80
C LYS A 528 1.76 -28.72 10.06
N THR A 529 0.91 -28.99 11.04
CA THR A 529 1.00 -28.52 12.42
C THR A 529 0.31 -29.54 13.33
N GLU A 530 0.61 -29.50 14.62
CA GLU A 530 -0.12 -30.25 15.67
C GLU A 530 -1.12 -29.34 16.43
N LEU A 531 -1.20 -28.04 16.07
CA LEU A 531 -2.15 -27.08 16.62
C LEU A 531 -3.56 -27.28 16.07
N SER A 532 -4.57 -26.83 16.82
CA SER A 532 -5.97 -26.85 16.39
C SER A 532 -6.30 -25.74 15.38
N GLU A 533 -7.42 -25.90 14.65
CA GLU A 533 -7.85 -24.90 13.67
C GLU A 533 -8.04 -23.50 14.31
N GLU A 534 -8.53 -23.41 15.54
CA GLU A 534 -8.68 -22.14 16.27
C GLU A 534 -7.33 -21.47 16.58
N GLU A 535 -6.31 -22.25 16.96
CA GLU A 535 -4.94 -21.76 17.22
C GLU A 535 -4.23 -21.31 15.92
N THR A 536 -4.62 -21.87 14.77
CA THR A 536 -4.10 -21.48 13.44
C THR A 536 -4.93 -20.41 12.74
N THR A 537 -6.06 -19.99 13.30
CA THR A 537 -6.92 -18.98 12.68
C THR A 537 -6.53 -17.60 13.17
N THR A 538 -6.09 -16.72 12.27
CA THR A 538 -5.93 -15.31 12.60
C THR A 538 -7.30 -14.72 12.94
N LYS A 539 -7.52 -14.42 14.23
CA LYS A 539 -8.65 -13.60 14.68
C LYS A 539 -8.35 -12.13 14.36
N VAL A 540 -8.42 -11.80 13.07
CA VAL A 540 -8.41 -10.40 12.61
C VAL A 540 -9.59 -9.71 13.29
N ALA A 541 -9.40 -8.50 13.84
CA ALA A 541 -10.53 -7.71 14.31
C ALA A 541 -11.37 -7.30 13.10
N ASP A 542 -12.62 -7.76 13.02
CA ASP A 542 -13.43 -7.69 11.81
C ASP A 542 -13.65 -6.25 11.31
N GLY A 543 -12.88 -5.87 10.30
CA GLY A 543 -13.33 -4.95 9.26
C GLY A 543 -14.37 -5.65 8.39
N ASN A 544 -15.56 -5.85 8.97
CA ASN A 544 -16.84 -6.28 8.40
C ASN A 544 -16.80 -7.28 7.22
N SER A 545 -16.42 -8.53 7.49
CA SER A 545 -16.62 -9.62 6.50
C SER A 545 -18.07 -10.11 6.49
N THR A 546 -18.92 -9.56 5.61
CA THR A 546 -20.31 -10.01 5.41
C THR A 546 -20.39 -11.39 4.73
N SER A 547 -20.18 -12.46 5.50
CA SER A 547 -20.31 -13.83 5.00
C SER A 547 -21.77 -14.17 4.64
N GLY A 548 -22.08 -14.23 3.34
CA GLY A 548 -23.40 -14.64 2.84
C GLY A 548 -23.71 -16.11 3.10
N GLY A 549 -24.37 -16.43 4.22
CA GLY A 549 -24.75 -17.79 4.61
C GLY A 549 -26.21 -17.90 5.07
N VAL A 550 -27.03 -18.66 4.35
CA VAL A 550 -28.46 -18.84 4.65
C VAL A 550 -28.69 -19.94 5.68
N SER A 551 -29.31 -19.63 6.83
CA SER A 551 -30.43 -20.46 7.38
C SER A 551 -31.11 -19.87 8.63
N ASP A 552 -32.45 -19.83 8.58
CA ASP A 552 -33.44 -19.82 9.67
C ASP A 552 -33.42 -18.78 10.81
N SER A 553 -34.61 -18.61 11.40
CA SER A 553 -34.99 -17.47 12.26
C SER A 553 -34.92 -17.75 13.77
N ASN A 554 -34.44 -16.77 14.53
CA ASN A 554 -35.27 -16.09 15.54
C ASN A 554 -34.67 -14.81 16.13
N THR A 555 -35.54 -14.08 16.83
CA THR A 555 -35.30 -12.87 17.66
C THR A 555 -34.33 -13.14 18.85
N ASP A 556 -33.74 -12.15 19.55
CA ASP A 556 -34.13 -10.74 19.68
C ASP A 556 -32.98 -9.78 20.13
N SER A 557 -33.16 -8.48 19.86
CA SER A 557 -32.66 -7.29 20.58
C SER A 557 -31.17 -7.06 20.94
N THR A 558 -30.71 -5.84 20.58
CA THR A 558 -29.73 -4.97 21.29
C THR A 558 -28.27 -5.44 21.48
N GLY A 559 -27.39 -4.88 20.65
CA GLY A 559 -25.96 -4.66 20.93
C GLY A 559 -25.48 -3.41 20.20
N ALA A 560 -24.79 -2.48 20.88
CA ALA A 560 -24.25 -1.28 20.26
C ALA A 560 -22.75 -1.46 20.01
N ASN A 561 -22.37 -1.70 18.76
CA ASN A 561 -20.98 -1.81 18.35
C ASN A 561 -20.46 -0.42 17.97
N ALA A 562 -19.55 0.12 18.79
CA ALA A 562 -18.68 1.21 18.37
C ALA A 562 -17.55 0.64 17.52
N ALA A 563 -17.28 1.23 16.36
CA ALA A 563 -16.09 0.91 15.59
C ALA A 563 -14.86 1.40 16.38
N ALA A 564 -14.00 0.48 16.81
CA ALA A 564 -12.72 0.85 17.41
C ALA A 564 -11.76 1.28 16.29
N PRO A 565 -11.24 2.52 16.29
CA PRO A 565 -10.29 2.95 15.27
C PRO A 565 -8.99 2.15 15.41
N MET A 566 -8.46 1.67 14.29
CA MET A 566 -7.13 1.08 14.18
C MET A 566 -6.09 2.16 14.48
N ALA A 567 -5.71 2.29 15.76
CA ALA A 567 -4.78 3.29 16.23
C ALA A 567 -3.34 2.93 15.86
N PHE A 568 -2.97 3.12 14.59
CA PHE A 568 -1.59 3.07 14.11
C PHE A 568 -0.70 3.94 14.99
N THR A 569 0.13 3.32 15.83
CA THR A 569 1.11 4.02 16.64
C THR A 569 2.19 4.58 15.73
N ALA A 570 2.18 5.90 15.52
CA ALA A 570 3.15 6.59 14.67
C ALA A 570 4.58 6.45 15.23
N ALA A 571 5.30 5.43 14.77
CA ALA A 571 6.73 5.29 15.00
C ALA A 571 7.45 6.50 14.37
N SER A 572 8.10 7.31 15.20
CA SER A 572 8.60 8.62 14.79
C SER A 572 9.72 8.49 13.75
N VAL A 573 9.52 9.08 12.57
CA VAL A 573 10.60 9.25 11.59
C VAL A 573 11.62 10.23 12.17
N VAL A 574 12.73 9.70 12.68
CA VAL A 574 13.83 10.52 13.22
C VAL A 574 14.56 11.18 12.05
N LEU A 575 14.10 12.37 11.66
CA LEU A 575 14.76 13.22 10.67
C LEU A 575 16.20 13.53 11.10
N GLY A 576 17.14 12.81 10.49
CA GLY A 576 18.58 12.92 10.74
C GLY A 576 19.12 14.27 10.27
N LEU A 577 19.13 15.26 11.15
CA LEU A 577 19.57 16.62 10.87
C LEU A 577 21.11 16.69 10.69
N VAL A 578 21.58 16.34 9.48
CA VAL A 578 23.02 16.36 9.12
C VAL A 578 23.52 17.80 9.04
N ALA A 579 24.08 18.29 10.14
CA ALA A 579 24.73 19.59 10.20
C ALA A 579 26.05 19.58 9.42
N VAL A 580 26.03 20.10 8.18
CA VAL A 580 27.24 20.27 7.36
C VAL A 580 28.14 21.36 7.96
N VAL A 581 29.13 20.94 8.74
CA VAL A 581 30.18 21.82 9.26
C VAL A 581 31.23 22.07 8.17
N LEU A 582 31.15 23.22 7.52
CA LEU A 582 32.21 23.73 6.65
C LEU A 582 33.48 24.00 7.46
N ALA A 583 34.60 23.43 7.01
CA ALA A 583 35.95 23.74 7.47
C ALA A 583 36.86 24.01 6.25
N LEU A 584 37.85 24.89 6.47
CA LEU A 584 38.76 25.50 5.49
C LEU A 584 39.64 24.49 4.73
#